data_AF-A0A1G6XJU0-F1
#
_entry.id   AF-A0A1G6XJU0-F1
#
_cell.length_a   1.000
_cell.length_b   1.000
_cell.length_c   1.000
_cell.angle_alpha   90.00
_cell.angle_beta   90.00
_cell.angle_gamma   90.00
#
_symmetry.space_group_name_H-M   'P 1'
#
loop_
_entity.id
_entity.type
_entity.pdbx_description
1 polymer ?
#
loop_
_entity_poly.entity_id
_entity_poly.type
_entity_poly.pdbx_seq_one_letter_code
_entity_poly.pdbx_strand_id
1 'polypeptide(L)'
;MARGRAAALRGVFGSMLDDVLKVVDTPIKRGTRRLEPNAAYTTGKRGTTAKYHYSTDAQGRIRSAHARPLQLHRGNRASHTNDPMGKRPGDHAGHLIADLFGGSQRHDNIVAQLSSQNLGRYKSMENRWARLLDQTPPAKIDVDIKVLYGPGDRPIGISVTEVVNGRRLKHPMFTN
;
A
#
# COMPACT_ATOMS: atom_id res chain seq x y z
N MET A 1 14.30 16.28 15.44
CA MET A 1 14.52 14.88 15.00
C MET A 1 13.91 14.57 13.61
N ALA A 2 13.97 15.50 12.63
CA ALA A 2 13.34 15.31 11.31
C ALA A 2 14.26 14.70 10.22
N ARG A 3 15.57 14.60 10.48
CA ARG A 3 16.58 14.26 9.45
C ARG A 3 16.64 12.77 9.06
N GLY A 4 16.15 11.85 9.90
CA GLY A 4 16.24 10.40 9.65
C GLY A 4 15.17 9.83 8.70
N ARG A 5 13.96 10.41 8.67
CA ARG A 5 12.83 9.89 7.87
C ARG A 5 12.95 10.21 6.39
N ALA A 6 13.49 11.39 6.05
CA ALA A 6 13.68 11.82 4.67
C ALA A 6 14.76 10.99 3.94
N ALA A 7 15.82 10.57 4.63
CA ALA A 7 16.90 9.78 4.03
C ALA A 7 16.48 8.35 3.65
N ALA A 8 15.60 7.72 4.45
CA ALA A 8 15.05 6.40 4.13
C ALA A 8 14.13 6.44 2.90
N LEU A 9 13.38 7.54 2.71
CA LEU A 9 12.56 7.76 1.53
C LEU A 9 13.41 7.97 0.27
N ARG A 10 14.55 8.69 0.37
CA ARG A 10 15.53 8.90 -0.72
C ARG A 10 16.16 7.63 -1.29
N GLY A 11 16.24 6.55 -0.49
CA GLY A 11 16.74 5.26 -0.96
C GLY A 11 15.68 4.41 -1.67
N VAL A 12 14.38 4.67 -1.40
CA VAL A 12 13.23 3.93 -1.95
C VAL A 12 12.69 4.60 -3.21
N PHE A 13 12.74 5.92 -3.25
CA PHE A 13 12.40 6.74 -4.40
C PHE A 13 13.72 7.28 -4.96
N GLY A 14 14.12 6.83 -6.16
CA GLY A 14 15.34 7.36 -6.79
C GLY A 14 15.33 8.90 -6.81
N SER A 15 16.52 9.50 -6.70
CA SER A 15 16.77 10.93 -6.41
C SER A 15 15.99 11.96 -7.24
N MET A 16 15.37 11.56 -8.35
CA MET A 16 14.55 12.42 -9.22
C MET A 16 13.08 12.56 -8.75
N LEU A 17 12.57 11.66 -7.90
CA LEU A 17 11.18 11.69 -7.40
C LEU A 17 11.02 12.55 -6.15
N ASP A 18 12.08 12.74 -5.36
CA ASP A 18 12.05 13.50 -4.12
C ASP A 18 11.98 15.02 -4.33
N ASP A 19 12.41 15.52 -5.49
CA ASP A 19 12.30 16.94 -5.83
C ASP A 19 10.86 17.35 -6.22
N VAL A 20 9.95 16.39 -6.39
CA VAL A 20 8.55 16.63 -6.80
C VAL A 20 7.54 16.32 -5.69
N LEU A 21 7.89 15.45 -4.73
CA LEU A 21 6.96 14.97 -3.70
C LEU A 21 7.19 15.63 -2.34
N LYS A 22 6.15 16.23 -1.77
CA LYS A 22 6.18 16.76 -0.41
C LYS A 22 6.04 15.63 0.61
N VAL A 23 6.98 15.51 1.53
CA VAL A 23 6.84 14.58 2.66
C VAL A 23 5.83 15.12 3.68
N VAL A 24 4.83 14.33 4.05
CA VAL A 24 3.78 14.71 5.00
C VAL A 24 3.58 13.64 6.08
N ASP A 25 3.38 14.06 7.33
CA ASP A 25 3.06 13.15 8.44
C ASP A 25 1.56 12.84 8.52
N THR A 26 0.70 13.76 8.07
CA THR A 26 -0.76 13.58 8.02
C THR A 26 -1.23 13.62 6.57
N PRO A 27 -1.29 12.46 5.89
CA PRO A 27 -1.58 12.43 4.46
C PRO A 27 -3.06 12.63 4.14
N ILE A 28 -3.97 12.31 5.08
CA ILE A 28 -5.43 12.40 4.85
C ILE A 28 -5.90 13.83 5.14
N LYS A 29 -6.48 14.50 4.15
CA LYS A 29 -7.04 15.85 4.29
C LYS A 29 -8.27 15.82 5.20
N ARG A 30 -8.25 16.66 6.24
CA ARG A 30 -9.31 16.75 7.26
C ARG A 30 -10.68 16.93 6.61
N GLY A 31 -11.66 16.15 7.06
CA GLY A 31 -13.04 16.22 6.58
C GLY A 31 -13.26 15.65 5.18
N THR A 32 -12.25 15.00 4.58
CA THR A 32 -12.35 14.42 3.23
C THR A 32 -11.83 12.98 3.20
N ARG A 33 -12.08 12.30 2.09
CA ARG A 33 -11.50 10.98 1.74
C ARG A 33 -10.23 11.11 0.90
N ARG A 34 -9.72 12.34 0.72
CA ARG A 34 -8.63 12.67 -0.20
C ARG A 34 -7.32 12.75 0.55
N LEU A 35 -6.23 12.42 -0.13
CA LEU A 35 -4.90 12.60 0.40
C LEU A 35 -4.29 13.93 -0.07
N GLU A 36 -3.22 14.37 0.60
CA GLU A 36 -2.38 15.44 0.08
C GLU A 36 -1.84 15.07 -1.31
N PRO A 37 -1.97 15.94 -2.32
CA PRO A 37 -1.50 15.68 -3.67
C PRO A 37 0.02 15.77 -3.75
N ASN A 38 0.61 15.01 -4.68
CA ASN A 38 2.07 14.96 -4.88
C ASN A 38 2.84 14.83 -3.56
N ALA A 39 2.40 13.90 -2.72
CA ALA A 39 2.93 13.73 -1.39
C ALA A 39 3.55 12.35 -1.21
N ALA A 40 4.57 12.28 -0.36
CA ALA A 40 5.11 11.04 0.18
C ALA A 40 4.77 10.95 1.66
N TYR A 41 4.41 9.77 2.15
CA TYR A 41 4.06 9.57 3.55
C TYR A 41 4.40 8.17 4.02
N THR A 42 4.42 8.00 5.34
CA THR A 42 4.64 6.71 5.98
C THR A 42 3.47 6.39 6.89
N THR A 43 2.84 5.24 6.68
CA THR A 43 1.68 4.81 7.47
C THR A 43 1.71 3.30 7.73
N GLY A 44 0.85 2.85 8.62
CA GLY A 44 0.66 1.45 8.99
C GLY A 44 -0.36 1.35 10.12
N LYS A 45 -0.78 0.12 10.45
CA LYS A 45 -1.74 -0.16 11.52
C LYS A 45 -1.30 0.52 12.83
N ARG A 46 -2.26 1.18 13.48
CA ARG A 46 -2.02 1.79 14.79
C ARG A 46 -1.77 0.67 15.80
N GLY A 47 -0.79 0.87 16.68
CA GLY A 47 -0.41 -0.14 17.67
C GLY A 47 0.53 -1.23 17.14
N THR A 48 0.97 -1.15 15.87
CA THR A 48 2.01 -2.03 15.32
C THR A 48 3.26 -1.25 14.94
N THR A 49 4.40 -1.94 14.95
CA THR A 49 5.69 -1.44 14.46
C THR A 49 5.77 -1.37 12.93
N ALA A 50 4.91 -2.11 12.22
CA ALA A 50 4.84 -2.07 10.77
C ALA A 50 4.55 -0.64 10.25
N LYS A 51 5.43 -0.16 9.37
CA LYS A 51 5.35 1.14 8.72
C LYS A 51 5.86 0.99 7.29
N TYR A 52 5.09 1.52 6.34
CA TYR A 52 5.33 1.39 4.92
C TYR A 52 5.27 2.75 4.25
N HIS A 53 5.93 2.87 3.10
CA HIS A 53 6.08 4.13 2.39
C HIS A 53 5.11 4.20 1.21
N TYR A 54 4.47 5.34 1.05
CA TYR A 54 3.47 5.55 0.02
C TYR A 54 3.71 6.88 -0.67
N SER A 55 3.16 7.00 -1.88
CA SER A 55 3.08 8.27 -2.59
C SER A 55 1.69 8.52 -3.15
N THR A 56 1.40 9.78 -3.44
CA THR A 56 0.17 10.21 -4.12
C THR A 56 0.47 10.89 -5.45
N ASP A 57 -0.52 10.91 -6.34
CA ASP A 57 -0.49 11.73 -7.55
C ASP A 57 -1.00 13.16 -7.31
N ALA A 58 -1.03 13.96 -8.37
CA ALA A 58 -1.47 15.36 -8.32
C ALA A 58 -2.94 15.53 -7.91
N GLN A 59 -3.74 14.48 -8.06
CA GLN A 59 -5.13 14.45 -7.63
C GLN A 59 -5.25 14.06 -6.16
N GLY A 60 -4.22 13.53 -5.50
CA GLY A 60 -4.30 13.03 -4.13
C GLY A 60 -4.86 11.60 -4.06
N ARG A 61 -4.68 10.80 -5.12
CA ARG A 61 -4.95 9.36 -5.15
C ARG A 61 -3.66 8.61 -4.80
N ILE A 62 -3.76 7.44 -4.17
CA ILE A 62 -2.58 6.62 -3.83
C ILE A 62 -1.93 6.14 -5.13
N ARG A 63 -0.67 6.51 -5.37
CA ARG A 63 0.08 6.12 -6.57
C ARG A 63 0.93 4.89 -6.34
N SER A 64 1.56 4.77 -5.17
CA SER A 64 2.40 3.63 -4.84
C SER A 64 2.40 3.29 -3.35
N ALA A 65 2.75 2.04 -3.04
CA ALA A 65 3.03 1.54 -1.70
C ALA A 65 4.27 0.64 -1.73
N HIS A 66 5.15 0.77 -0.74
CA HIS A 66 6.42 0.08 -0.65
C HIS A 66 6.61 -0.50 0.75
N ALA A 67 6.85 -1.82 0.80
CA ALA A 67 7.20 -2.54 2.02
C ALA A 67 8.66 -3.01 1.93
N ARG A 68 9.47 -2.61 2.92
CA ARG A 68 10.92 -2.88 3.01
C ARG A 68 11.37 -3.06 4.47
N PRO A 69 11.17 -4.24 5.09
CA PRO A 69 10.46 -5.41 4.58
C PRO A 69 8.96 -5.38 4.91
N LEU A 70 8.19 -6.25 4.25
CA LEU A 70 6.85 -6.66 4.66
C LEU A 70 6.94 -7.44 5.98
N GLN A 71 6.07 -7.12 6.94
CA GLN A 71 6.10 -7.72 8.28
C GLN A 71 4.79 -8.46 8.54
N LEU A 72 4.87 -9.66 9.11
CA LEU A 72 3.69 -10.38 9.57
C LEU A 72 3.24 -9.82 10.93
N HIS A 73 2.00 -9.40 11.03
CA HIS A 73 1.37 -8.96 12.28
C HIS A 73 0.37 -10.01 12.75
N ARG A 74 0.57 -10.51 13.98
CA ARG A 74 -0.40 -11.38 14.65
C ARG A 74 -1.31 -10.52 15.52
N GLY A 75 -2.58 -10.44 15.16
CA GLY A 75 -3.58 -9.70 15.90
C GLY A 75 -4.96 -9.83 15.26
N ASN A 76 -5.98 -9.40 15.99
CA ASN A 76 -7.34 -9.40 15.47
C ASN A 76 -7.48 -8.41 14.31
N ARG A 77 -8.35 -8.77 13.37
CA ARG A 77 -8.72 -7.91 12.25
C ARG A 77 -9.37 -6.65 12.80
N ALA A 78 -8.82 -5.49 12.45
CA ALA A 78 -9.41 -4.21 12.82
C ALA A 78 -10.51 -3.80 11.82
N SER A 79 -11.48 -3.03 12.29
CA SER A 79 -12.42 -2.34 11.41
C SER A 79 -11.66 -1.34 10.53
N HIS A 80 -12.11 -1.15 9.29
CA HIS A 80 -11.47 -0.27 8.32
C HIS A 80 -12.48 0.57 7.54
N THR A 81 -12.00 1.65 6.92
CA THR A 81 -12.84 2.48 6.05
C THR A 81 -13.36 1.64 4.86
N ASN A 82 -14.66 1.73 4.58
CA ASN A 82 -15.32 0.89 3.56
C ASN A 82 -15.62 1.63 2.25
N ASP A 83 -15.38 2.94 2.23
CA ASP A 83 -15.89 3.90 1.24
C ASP A 83 -14.77 4.64 0.47
N PRO A 84 -13.69 3.96 0.00
CA PRO A 84 -12.65 4.62 -0.76
C PRO A 84 -13.20 5.32 -2.00
N MET A 85 -12.50 6.36 -2.43
CA MET A 85 -12.86 7.11 -3.63
C MET A 85 -12.93 6.18 -4.84
N GLY A 86 -13.94 6.40 -5.70
CA GLY A 86 -14.16 5.61 -6.91
C GLY A 86 -14.83 4.25 -6.70
N LYS A 87 -15.16 3.84 -5.47
CA LYS A 87 -15.84 2.57 -5.20
C LYS A 87 -17.22 2.52 -5.84
N ARG A 88 -17.51 1.42 -6.56
CA ARG A 88 -18.80 1.15 -7.24
C ARG A 88 -19.45 -0.14 -6.71
N PRO A 89 -20.72 -0.43 -7.03
CA PRO A 89 -21.29 -1.76 -6.79
C PRO A 89 -20.41 -2.85 -7.40
N GLY A 90 -20.18 -3.93 -6.64
CA GLY A 90 -19.24 -5.01 -7.01
C GLY A 90 -17.80 -4.79 -6.53
N ASP A 91 -17.44 -3.59 -6.07
CA ASP A 91 -16.14 -3.31 -5.47
C ASP A 91 -16.12 -3.52 -3.96
N HIS A 92 -14.96 -3.94 -3.47
CA HIS A 92 -14.57 -3.91 -2.07
C HIS A 92 -13.67 -2.70 -1.78
N ALA A 93 -13.54 -2.40 -0.50
CA ALA A 93 -12.48 -1.54 0.03
C ALA A 93 -11.20 -2.38 0.18
N GLY A 94 -10.45 -2.49 -0.91
CA GLY A 94 -9.25 -3.30 -1.01
C GLY A 94 -8.06 -2.63 -0.33
N HIS A 95 -7.38 -3.36 0.56
CA HIS A 95 -6.11 -2.90 1.10
C HIS A 95 -5.01 -3.08 0.05
N LEU A 96 -4.10 -2.11 -0.07
CA LEU A 96 -2.87 -2.32 -0.84
C LEU A 96 -1.91 -3.22 -0.05
N ILE A 97 -1.72 -2.92 1.24
CA ILE A 97 -1.06 -3.81 2.20
C ILE A 97 -2.11 -4.28 3.22
N ALA A 98 -2.35 -5.59 3.30
CA ALA A 98 -3.36 -6.15 4.22
C ALA A 98 -3.13 -5.79 5.69
N ASP A 99 -4.22 -5.83 6.47
CA ASP A 99 -4.21 -5.74 7.93
C ASP A 99 -3.29 -6.79 8.58
N LEU A 100 -3.20 -7.99 7.98
CA LEU A 100 -2.30 -9.07 8.39
C LEU A 100 -0.82 -8.66 8.33
N PHE A 101 -0.49 -7.67 7.50
CA PHE A 101 0.86 -7.13 7.42
C PHE A 101 1.00 -5.79 8.13
N GLY A 102 0.01 -5.39 8.94
CA GLY A 102 0.01 -4.07 9.58
C GLY A 102 -0.18 -2.91 8.61
N GLY A 103 -0.91 -3.12 7.52
CA GLY A 103 -1.41 -2.01 6.70
C GLY A 103 -2.38 -1.10 7.47
N SER A 104 -2.41 0.18 7.11
CA SER A 104 -3.35 1.14 7.72
C SER A 104 -4.80 0.77 7.36
N GLN A 105 -5.72 0.94 8.32
CA GLN A 105 -7.16 0.72 8.15
C GLN A 105 -7.89 1.92 7.52
N ARG A 106 -7.17 2.93 7.02
CA ARG A 106 -7.71 4.22 6.58
C ARG A 106 -7.51 4.42 5.07
N HIS A 107 -8.04 5.53 4.54
CA HIS A 107 -7.97 5.89 3.11
C HIS A 107 -6.55 6.08 2.56
N ASP A 108 -5.52 6.06 3.41
CA ASP A 108 -4.10 6.13 3.05
C ASP A 108 -3.50 4.76 2.66
N ASN A 109 -4.29 3.68 2.68
CA ASN A 109 -3.87 2.34 2.24
C ASN A 109 -5.01 1.56 1.56
N ILE A 110 -6.16 2.20 1.34
CA ILE A 110 -7.37 1.53 0.86
C ILE A 110 -7.82 2.14 -0.47
N VAL A 111 -8.08 1.30 -1.45
CA VAL A 111 -8.57 1.68 -2.78
C VAL A 111 -9.84 0.91 -3.15
N ALA A 112 -10.60 1.43 -4.10
CA ALA A 112 -11.67 0.66 -4.72
C ALA A 112 -11.08 -0.50 -5.53
N GLN A 113 -11.51 -1.73 -5.23
CA GLN A 113 -11.00 -2.93 -5.88
C GLN A 113 -12.13 -3.89 -6.20
N LEU A 114 -12.16 -4.46 -7.40
CA LEU A 114 -13.15 -5.45 -7.80
C LEU A 114 -13.14 -6.64 -6.82
N SER A 115 -14.31 -6.98 -6.29
CA SER A 115 -14.45 -7.98 -5.21
C SER A 115 -13.85 -9.34 -5.58
N SER A 116 -14.02 -9.79 -6.83
CA SER A 116 -13.46 -11.06 -7.33
C SER A 116 -11.93 -11.06 -7.37
N GLN A 117 -11.29 -9.91 -7.64
CA GLN A 117 -9.83 -9.79 -7.56
C GLN A 117 -9.36 -9.72 -6.10
N ASN A 118 -10.03 -8.90 -5.29
CA ASN A 118 -9.72 -8.72 -3.87
C ASN A 118 -9.81 -10.04 -3.10
N LEU A 119 -10.84 -10.85 -3.33
CA LEU A 119 -11.03 -12.15 -2.68
C LEU A 119 -10.33 -13.31 -3.38
N GLY A 120 -9.94 -13.14 -4.65
CA GLY A 120 -9.32 -14.16 -5.48
C GLY A 120 -7.79 -14.05 -5.53
N ARG A 121 -7.27 -13.57 -6.66
CA ARG A 121 -5.81 -13.57 -6.94
C ARG A 121 -5.03 -12.71 -5.95
N TYR A 122 -5.58 -11.56 -5.53
CA TYR A 122 -4.89 -10.66 -4.60
C TYR A 122 -4.74 -11.31 -3.23
N LYS A 123 -5.84 -11.81 -2.65
CA LYS A 123 -5.81 -12.59 -1.40
C LYS A 123 -4.92 -13.83 -1.48
N SER A 124 -4.88 -14.51 -2.63
CA SER A 124 -4.02 -15.69 -2.81
C SER A 124 -2.53 -15.33 -2.73
N MET A 125 -2.14 -14.20 -3.31
CA MET A 125 -0.80 -13.64 -3.18
C MET A 125 -0.47 -13.28 -1.73
N GLU A 126 -1.37 -12.59 -1.03
CA GLU A 126 -1.19 -12.22 0.38
C GLU A 126 -1.05 -13.47 1.27
N ASN A 127 -1.91 -14.49 1.08
CA ASN A 127 -1.80 -15.75 1.82
C ASN A 127 -0.46 -16.45 1.60
N ARG A 128 0.12 -16.36 0.39
CA ARG A 128 1.45 -16.91 0.11
C ARG A 128 2.53 -16.14 0.86
N TRP A 129 2.49 -14.82 0.88
CA TRP A 129 3.43 -14.02 1.68
C TRP A 129 3.34 -14.36 3.16
N ALA A 130 2.12 -14.49 3.69
CA ALA A 130 1.92 -14.87 5.09
C ALA A 130 2.59 -16.21 5.41
N ARG A 131 2.38 -17.25 4.59
CA ARG A 131 3.04 -18.55 4.78
C ARG A 131 4.57 -18.45 4.74
N LEU A 132 5.14 -17.68 3.82
CA LEU A 132 6.58 -17.50 3.69
C LEU A 132 7.19 -16.74 4.88
N LEU A 133 6.48 -15.74 5.41
CA LEU A 133 6.88 -15.00 6.61
C LEU A 133 6.72 -15.81 7.90
N ASP A 134 5.93 -16.89 7.88
CA ASP A 134 5.69 -17.79 9.00
C ASP A 134 6.69 -18.97 9.07
N GLN A 135 7.57 -19.10 8.06
CA GLN A 135 8.61 -20.14 8.03
C GLN A 135 9.73 -19.90 9.05
N THR A 136 10.55 -20.92 9.27
CA THR A 136 11.76 -20.83 10.11
C THR A 136 13.00 -21.26 9.31
N PRO A 137 13.94 -20.34 9.00
CA PRO A 137 13.85 -18.91 9.23
C PRO A 137 12.78 -18.24 8.35
N PRO A 138 12.19 -17.11 8.78
CA PRO A 138 11.18 -16.41 7.98
C PRO A 138 11.81 -15.83 6.71
N ALA A 139 11.07 -15.88 5.60
CA ALA A 139 11.54 -15.24 4.37
C ALA A 139 11.62 -13.72 4.52
N LYS A 140 12.60 -13.08 3.87
CA LYS A 140 12.62 -11.63 3.67
C LYS A 140 11.81 -11.28 2.43
N ILE A 141 10.74 -10.51 2.60
CA ILE A 141 9.86 -10.09 1.50
C ILE A 141 9.84 -8.57 1.42
N ASP A 142 10.19 -8.06 0.25
CA ASP A 142 10.10 -6.66 -0.12
C ASP A 142 9.03 -6.53 -1.21
N VAL A 143 8.11 -5.56 -1.10
CA VAL A 143 6.98 -5.39 -2.05
C VAL A 143 6.94 -3.98 -2.60
N ASP A 144 6.75 -3.86 -3.92
CA ASP A 144 6.43 -2.62 -4.62
C ASP A 144 5.06 -2.74 -5.28
N ILE A 145 4.17 -1.81 -4.93
CA ILE A 145 2.82 -1.74 -5.47
C ILE A 145 2.68 -0.42 -6.22
N LYS A 146 2.15 -0.49 -7.44
CA LYS A 146 1.75 0.67 -8.24
C LYS A 146 0.25 0.59 -8.51
N VAL A 147 -0.45 1.69 -8.25
CA VAL A 147 -1.88 1.81 -8.55
C VAL A 147 -2.02 2.59 -9.85
N LEU A 148 -2.78 2.02 -10.77
CA LEU A 148 -2.99 2.56 -12.11
C LEU A 148 -4.40 3.12 -12.19
N TYR A 149 -4.53 4.33 -12.72
CA TYR A 149 -5.80 5.01 -12.89
C TYR A 149 -6.01 5.36 -14.36
N GLY A 150 -7.25 5.20 -14.81
CA GLY A 150 -7.74 5.90 -16.00
C GLY A 150 -8.37 7.23 -15.59
N PRO A 151 -9.41 7.67 -16.32
CA PRO A 151 -10.25 8.78 -15.88
C PRO A 151 -10.96 8.47 -14.55
N GLY A 152 -10.93 9.43 -13.62
CA GLY A 152 -11.63 9.35 -12.33
C GLY A 152 -10.85 8.65 -11.21
N ASP A 153 -11.55 8.33 -10.12
CA ASP A 153 -10.90 7.90 -8.86
C ASP A 153 -10.84 6.37 -8.66
N ARG A 154 -11.51 5.58 -9.51
CA ARG A 154 -11.44 4.13 -9.44
C ARG A 154 -10.15 3.65 -10.12
N PRO A 155 -9.27 2.88 -9.46
CA PRO A 155 -8.15 2.26 -10.14
C PRO A 155 -8.64 1.39 -11.30
N ILE A 156 -7.89 1.35 -12.39
CA ILE A 156 -8.07 0.38 -13.48
C ILE A 156 -7.26 -0.89 -13.23
N GLY A 157 -6.23 -0.81 -12.40
CA GLY A 157 -5.49 -1.97 -11.96
C GLY A 157 -4.41 -1.69 -10.94
N ILE A 158 -3.86 -2.77 -10.40
CA ILE A 158 -2.78 -2.77 -9.43
C ILE A 158 -1.65 -3.65 -9.98
N SER A 159 -0.45 -3.11 -10.05
CA SER A 159 0.77 -3.84 -10.41
C SER A 159 1.59 -4.10 -9.16
N VAL A 160 1.94 -5.36 -8.92
CA VAL A 160 2.73 -5.78 -7.76
C VAL A 160 4.02 -6.45 -8.24
N THR A 161 5.14 -5.99 -7.68
CA THR A 161 6.43 -6.66 -7.78
C THR A 161 6.87 -7.02 -6.37
N GLU A 162 7.35 -8.24 -6.18
CA GLU A 162 7.91 -8.71 -4.92
C GLU A 162 9.37 -9.11 -5.12
N VAL A 163 10.13 -9.05 -4.04
CA VAL A 163 11.45 -9.67 -3.92
C VAL A 163 11.43 -10.55 -2.69
N VAL A 164 11.51 -11.86 -2.89
CA VAL A 164 11.51 -12.87 -1.83
C VAL A 164 12.90 -13.47 -1.74
N ASN A 165 13.59 -13.29 -0.62
CA ASN A 165 14.97 -13.77 -0.42
C ASN A 165 15.91 -13.40 -1.60
N GLY A 166 15.80 -12.15 -2.07
CA GLY A 166 16.59 -11.64 -3.21
C GLY A 166 16.08 -12.02 -4.60
N ARG A 167 15.08 -12.90 -4.71
CA ARG A 167 14.48 -13.30 -6.00
C ARG A 167 13.27 -12.44 -6.33
N ARG A 168 13.35 -11.74 -7.46
CA ARG A 168 12.29 -10.85 -7.93
C ARG A 168 11.21 -11.61 -8.71
N LEU A 169 9.94 -11.35 -8.40
CA LEU A 169 8.78 -11.80 -9.17
C LEU A 169 7.85 -10.62 -9.45
N LYS A 170 7.38 -10.50 -10.70
CA LYS A 170 6.33 -9.55 -11.07
C LYS A 170 5.05 -10.32 -11.33
N HIS A 171 3.98 -9.96 -10.63
CA HIS A 171 2.66 -10.60 -10.82
C HIS A 171 1.99 -10.07 -12.09
N PRO A 172 1.15 -10.88 -12.76
CA PRO A 172 0.23 -10.34 -13.76
C PRO A 172 -0.70 -9.33 -13.09
N MET A 173 -1.01 -8.24 -13.78
CA MET A 173 -1.79 -7.13 -13.25
C MET A 173 -3.13 -7.61 -12.64
N PHE A 174 -3.51 -7.00 -11.52
CA PHE A 174 -4.82 -7.18 -10.91
C PHE A 174 -5.75 -6.10 -11.46
N THR A 175 -6.64 -6.47 -12.36
CA THR A 175 -7.49 -5.53 -13.10
C THR A 175 -8.85 -5.37 -12.45
N ASN A 176 -9.28 -4.11 -12.37
CA ASN A 176 -10.59 -3.73 -11.86
C ASN A 176 -11.68 -3.76 -12.94
#